data_AF-A0A9W8YDZ5-F1
#
_entry.id   AF-A0A9W8YDZ5-F1
#
_cell.length_a   1.000
_cell.length_b   1.000
_cell.length_c   1.000
_cell.angle_alpha   90.00
_cell.angle_beta   90.00
_cell.angle_gamma   90.00
#
_symmetry.space_group_name_H-M   'P 1'
#
loop_
_entity.id
_entity.type
_entity.pdbx_description
1 polymer ?
#
loop_
_entity_poly.entity_id
_entity_poly.type
_entity_poly.pdbx_seq_one_letter_code
_entity_poly.pdbx_strand_id
1 'polypeptide(L)'
;MRSFSVVAFLFAFVTISYAFPTFGSVNLAVRKDNGTSKGGDTTKSACKQMQKLTHLTELAANQTKLDELVAKGKMNTTEVDALKAKAADASTKLQTLESNSTLTTECAVIEADQQSKQECRQMKELTKLAALADNQTAMDALVAKKGLNSTQMDKLMARIQKAETKLQTLSSNTTLTDFCATLKQSKGNNNG
;
A
#
# COMPACT_ATOMS: atom_id res chain seq x y z
N MET A 1 37.50 -51.54 -23.62
CA MET A 1 36.15 -51.08 -23.22
C MET A 1 36.15 -49.57 -23.42
N ARG A 2 35.62 -49.03 -24.54
CA ARG A 2 34.25 -48.46 -24.68
C ARG A 2 33.91 -47.57 -23.46
N SER A 3 33.70 -46.25 -23.54
CA SER A 3 32.98 -45.48 -24.56
C SER A 3 33.30 -43.97 -24.48
N PHE A 4 33.19 -43.31 -25.64
CA PHE A 4 32.91 -41.88 -25.75
C PHE A 4 31.50 -41.58 -25.22
N SER A 5 31.29 -40.41 -24.59
CA SER A 5 29.99 -39.74 -24.68
C SER A 5 30.17 -38.23 -24.51
N VAL A 6 30.21 -37.55 -25.65
CA VAL A 6 30.00 -36.12 -25.82
C VAL A 6 28.54 -35.84 -25.45
N VAL A 7 28.28 -34.95 -24.50
CA VAL A 7 26.97 -34.31 -24.36
C VAL A 7 27.20 -32.81 -24.46
N ALA A 8 27.02 -32.33 -25.68
CA ALA A 8 26.81 -30.94 -26.00
C ALA A 8 25.48 -30.50 -25.39
N PHE A 9 25.51 -29.56 -24.43
CA PHE A 9 24.33 -28.79 -24.09
C PHE A 9 24.34 -27.50 -24.92
N LEU A 10 23.52 -27.52 -25.97
CA LEU A 10 23.13 -26.36 -26.77
C LEU A 10 22.43 -25.33 -25.88
N PHE A 11 23.05 -24.16 -25.71
CA PHE A 11 22.36 -22.96 -25.23
C PHE A 11 21.61 -22.33 -26.41
N ALA A 12 20.30 -22.59 -26.49
CA ALA A 12 19.41 -21.81 -27.34
C ALA A 12 19.08 -20.49 -26.63
N PHE A 13 19.70 -19.39 -27.06
CA PHE A 13 19.22 -18.04 -26.75
C PHE A 13 17.96 -17.78 -27.57
N VAL A 14 16.79 -17.86 -26.95
CA VAL A 14 15.55 -17.33 -27.52
C VAL A 14 15.51 -15.84 -27.21
N THR A 15 15.91 -15.01 -28.18
CA THR A 15 15.61 -13.59 -28.18
C THR A 15 14.14 -13.41 -28.53
N ILE A 16 13.27 -13.32 -27.52
CA ILE A 16 11.88 -12.88 -27.74
C ILE A 16 11.93 -11.37 -27.94
N SER A 17 11.84 -10.95 -29.19
CA SER A 17 11.44 -9.59 -29.55
C SER A 17 10.04 -9.36 -29.00
N TYR A 18 9.92 -8.64 -27.89
CA TYR A 18 8.61 -8.12 -27.45
C TYR A 18 8.20 -7.01 -28.42
N ALA A 19 7.55 -7.38 -29.51
CA ALA A 19 6.60 -6.51 -30.16
C ALA A 19 5.46 -6.28 -29.17
N PHE A 20 5.37 -5.05 -28.64
CA PHE A 20 4.22 -4.60 -27.87
C PHE A 20 2.95 -4.86 -28.70
N PRO A 21 2.00 -5.72 -28.25
CA PRO A 21 0.70 -5.73 -28.87
C PRO A 21 0.08 -4.35 -28.62
N THR A 22 -0.19 -3.66 -29.72
CA THR A 22 -1.05 -2.48 -29.74
C THR A 22 -2.34 -2.83 -29.01
N PHE A 23 -2.59 -2.13 -27.89
CA PHE A 23 -3.85 -2.19 -27.17
C PHE A 23 -4.94 -1.57 -28.07
N GLY A 24 -5.45 -2.38 -29.00
CA GLY A 24 -6.70 -2.11 -29.69
C GLY A 24 -7.81 -2.05 -28.66
N SER A 25 -8.30 -0.83 -28.43
CA SER A 25 -9.65 -0.49 -27.95
C SER A 25 -10.44 -1.65 -27.32
N VAL A 26 -10.14 -1.94 -26.06
CA VAL A 26 -11.07 -2.64 -25.17
C VAL A 26 -12.29 -1.73 -25.06
N ASN A 27 -13.32 -2.04 -25.84
CA ASN A 27 -14.65 -1.49 -25.64
C ASN A 27 -15.16 -2.02 -24.29
N LEU A 28 -14.98 -1.20 -23.25
CA LEU A 28 -15.72 -1.33 -22.00
C LEU A 28 -17.20 -1.09 -22.32
N ALA A 29 -17.91 -2.16 -22.68
CA ALA A 29 -19.36 -2.15 -22.62
C ALA A 29 -19.73 -1.93 -21.15
N VAL A 30 -20.14 -0.70 -20.84
CA VAL A 30 -20.78 -0.34 -19.56
C VAL A 30 -22.01 -1.24 -19.41
N ARG A 31 -21.87 -2.32 -18.64
CA ARG A 31 -23.03 -3.07 -18.15
C ARG A 31 -23.73 -2.19 -17.12
N LYS A 32 -24.84 -1.62 -17.57
CA LYS A 32 -25.85 -0.98 -16.75
C LYS A 32 -26.64 -2.07 -16.03
N ASP A 33 -26.13 -2.55 -14.90
CA ASP A 33 -26.91 -3.39 -13.99
C ASP A 33 -27.60 -2.50 -12.96
N ASN A 34 -28.88 -2.22 -13.24
CA ASN A 34 -29.86 -1.84 -12.25
C ASN A 34 -30.17 -3.08 -11.41
N GLY A 35 -29.63 -3.14 -10.20
CA GLY A 35 -29.91 -4.23 -9.27
C GLY A 35 -29.37 -3.93 -7.88
N THR A 36 -30.23 -3.40 -7.02
CA THR A 36 -30.02 -3.31 -5.58
C THR A 36 -29.77 -4.70 -5.01
N SER A 37 -28.52 -5.13 -4.96
CA SER A 37 -28.09 -6.29 -4.17
C SER A 37 -27.24 -5.80 -3.01
N LYS A 38 -27.67 -6.14 -1.79
CA LYS A 38 -26.91 -6.05 -0.54
C LYS A 38 -25.73 -7.05 -0.53
N GLY A 39 -24.93 -7.08 -1.60
CA GLY A 39 -23.74 -7.92 -1.78
C GLY A 39 -22.41 -7.17 -1.66
N GLY A 40 -22.45 -5.84 -1.46
CA GLY A 40 -21.23 -5.01 -1.41
C GLY A 40 -20.32 -5.23 -0.21
N ASP A 41 -20.77 -5.94 0.83
CA ASP A 41 -19.98 -6.18 2.05
C ASP A 41 -19.14 -7.47 2.00
N THR A 42 -19.51 -8.49 1.21
CA THR A 42 -18.78 -9.78 1.19
C THR A 42 -17.50 -9.70 0.37
N THR A 43 -17.55 -9.16 -0.86
CA THR A 43 -16.32 -8.97 -1.67
C THR A 43 -15.35 -8.03 -0.97
N LYS A 44 -15.83 -6.88 -0.47
CA LYS A 44 -14.96 -5.90 0.20
C LYS A 44 -14.35 -6.45 1.48
N SER A 45 -15.08 -7.27 2.24
CA SER A 45 -14.52 -7.93 3.43
C SER A 45 -13.52 -9.02 3.07
N ALA A 46 -13.76 -9.80 2.02
CA ALA A 46 -12.82 -10.77 1.47
C ALA A 46 -11.52 -10.09 0.99
N CYS A 47 -11.61 -8.97 0.26
CA CYS A 47 -10.43 -8.19 -0.15
C CYS A 47 -9.65 -7.63 1.03
N LYS A 48 -10.34 -7.10 2.05
CA LYS A 48 -9.69 -6.66 3.29
C LYS A 48 -9.01 -7.82 4.01
N GLN A 49 -9.62 -9.00 3.99
CA GLN A 49 -9.02 -10.19 4.57
C GLN A 49 -7.77 -10.60 3.80
N MET A 50 -7.82 -10.65 2.46
CA MET A 50 -6.65 -10.90 1.62
C MET A 50 -5.51 -9.93 1.95
N GLN A 51 -5.77 -8.62 1.94
CA GLN A 51 -4.77 -7.60 2.28
C GLN A 51 -4.14 -7.79 3.67
N LYS A 52 -4.97 -8.13 4.68
CA LYS A 52 -4.46 -8.41 6.03
C LYS A 52 -3.55 -9.63 6.05
N LEU A 53 -3.93 -10.69 5.33
CA LEU A 53 -3.12 -11.90 5.24
C LEU A 53 -1.81 -11.60 4.49
N THR A 54 -1.87 -10.86 3.38
CA THR A 54 -0.69 -10.43 2.60
C THR A 54 0.27 -9.61 3.45
N HIS A 55 -0.22 -8.61 4.17
CA HIS A 55 0.64 -7.83 5.05
C HIS A 55 1.23 -8.65 6.20
N LEU A 56 0.49 -9.63 6.72
CA LEU A 56 1.00 -10.50 7.77
C LEU A 56 2.12 -11.40 7.24
N THR A 57 1.94 -12.00 6.06
CA THR A 57 2.97 -12.84 5.43
C THR A 57 4.20 -12.03 5.03
N GLU A 58 4.02 -10.84 4.45
CA GLU A 58 5.12 -9.91 4.13
C GLU A 58 5.91 -9.47 5.36
N LEU A 59 5.20 -9.13 6.46
CA LEU A 59 5.85 -8.71 7.69
C LEU A 59 6.65 -9.86 8.31
N ALA A 60 6.08 -11.07 8.33
CA ALA A 60 6.74 -12.26 8.86
C ALA A 60 7.96 -12.69 8.02
N ALA A 61 7.93 -12.45 6.71
CA ALA A 61 9.04 -12.71 5.80
C ALA A 61 10.16 -11.65 5.89
N ASN A 62 9.88 -10.45 6.43
CA ASN A 62 10.86 -9.37 6.52
C ASN A 62 11.63 -9.41 7.84
N GLN A 63 12.67 -10.24 7.89
CA GLN A 63 13.49 -10.42 9.09
C GLN A 63 14.07 -9.09 9.61
N THR A 64 14.54 -8.20 8.74
CA THR A 64 15.07 -6.88 9.13
C THR A 64 14.04 -6.02 9.89
N LYS A 65 12.78 -6.00 9.44
CA LYS A 65 11.71 -5.27 10.15
C LYS A 65 11.38 -5.92 11.49
N LEU A 66 11.39 -7.26 11.57
CA LEU A 66 11.16 -7.97 12.83
C LEU A 66 12.27 -7.67 13.84
N ASP A 67 13.52 -7.73 13.40
CA ASP A 67 14.68 -7.40 14.25
C ASP A 67 14.62 -5.94 14.71
N GLU A 68 14.20 -5.01 13.86
CA GLU A 68 14.01 -3.61 14.23
C GLU A 68 12.89 -3.44 15.27
N LEU A 69 11.80 -4.21 15.18
CA LEU A 69 10.73 -4.19 16.18
C LEU A 69 11.19 -4.75 17.52
N VAL A 70 11.98 -5.83 17.50
CA VAL A 70 12.58 -6.41 18.72
C VAL A 70 13.57 -5.45 19.36
N ALA A 71 14.47 -4.86 18.57
CA ALA A 71 15.44 -3.87 19.04
C ALA A 71 14.78 -2.62 19.65
N LYS A 72 13.60 -2.24 19.15
CA LYS A 72 12.79 -1.13 19.70
C LYS A 72 11.93 -1.54 20.90
N GLY A 73 11.99 -2.78 21.35
CA GLY A 73 11.17 -3.32 22.43
C GLY A 73 9.67 -3.35 22.11
N LYS A 74 9.32 -3.32 20.81
CA LYS A 74 7.92 -3.38 20.34
C LYS A 74 7.41 -4.81 20.18
N MET A 75 8.32 -5.78 20.21
CA MET A 75 8.04 -7.20 20.08
C MET A 75 9.13 -7.99 20.80
N ASN A 76 8.84 -9.19 21.29
CA ASN A 76 9.84 -10.14 21.79
C ASN A 76 10.01 -11.34 20.84
N THR A 77 11.00 -12.20 21.08
CA THR A 77 11.31 -13.36 20.23
C THR A 77 10.12 -14.33 20.13
N THR A 78 9.41 -14.56 21.24
CA THR A 78 8.22 -15.42 21.27
C THR A 78 7.08 -14.86 20.41
N GLU A 79 6.89 -13.54 20.41
CA GLU A 79 5.91 -12.87 19.55
C GLU A 79 6.30 -12.90 18.08
N VAL A 80 7.60 -12.83 17.76
CA VAL A 80 8.12 -13.03 16.40
C VAL A 80 7.82 -14.45 15.92
N ASP A 81 8.08 -15.47 16.75
CA ASP A 81 7.80 -16.85 16.39
C ASP A 81 6.30 -17.11 16.23
N ALA A 82 5.47 -16.53 17.10
CA ALA A 82 4.01 -16.58 16.98
C ALA A 82 3.50 -15.87 15.72
N LEU A 83 4.14 -14.77 15.31
CA LEU A 83 3.84 -14.08 14.06
C LEU A 83 4.19 -14.95 12.85
N LYS A 84 5.36 -15.60 12.85
CA LYS A 84 5.78 -16.54 11.79
C LYS A 84 4.83 -17.74 11.69
N ALA A 85 4.38 -18.29 12.81
CA ALA A 85 3.38 -19.35 12.83
C ALA A 85 2.04 -18.88 12.23
N LYS A 86 1.54 -17.71 12.64
CA LYS A 86 0.33 -17.10 12.04
C LYS A 86 0.49 -16.80 10.55
N ALA A 87 1.70 -16.50 10.11
CA ALA A 87 2.01 -16.26 8.70
C ALA A 87 1.92 -17.53 7.86
N ALA A 88 2.31 -18.68 8.41
CA ALA A 88 2.11 -19.96 7.74
C ALA A 88 0.60 -20.24 7.52
N ASP A 89 -0.22 -20.09 8.57
CA ASP A 89 -1.68 -20.22 8.46
C ASP A 89 -2.29 -19.20 7.51
N ALA A 90 -1.78 -17.96 7.54
CA ALA A 90 -2.22 -16.90 6.67
C ALA A 90 -1.90 -17.21 5.21
N SER A 91 -0.72 -17.77 4.92
CA SER A 91 -0.30 -18.15 3.57
C SER A 91 -1.24 -19.19 2.97
N THR A 92 -1.63 -20.22 3.73
CA THR A 92 -2.61 -21.23 3.26
C THR A 92 -3.99 -20.61 2.96
N LYS A 93 -4.47 -19.73 3.84
CA LYS A 93 -5.74 -19.01 3.62
C LYS A 93 -5.67 -18.07 2.41
N LEU A 94 -4.54 -17.42 2.23
CA LEU A 94 -4.28 -16.50 1.14
C LEU A 94 -4.29 -17.26 -0.20
N GLN A 95 -3.60 -18.40 -0.31
CA GLN A 95 -3.67 -19.28 -1.48
C GLN A 95 -5.10 -19.72 -1.83
N THR A 96 -5.90 -20.02 -0.81
CA THR A 96 -7.31 -20.39 -1.00
C THR A 96 -8.11 -19.24 -1.61
N LEU A 97 -7.93 -18.02 -1.10
CA LEU A 97 -8.60 -16.82 -1.61
C LEU A 97 -8.10 -16.43 -3.02
N GLU A 98 -6.80 -16.59 -3.28
CA GLU A 98 -6.18 -16.28 -4.57
C GLU A 98 -6.57 -17.24 -5.70
N SER A 99 -6.98 -18.47 -5.37
CA SER A 99 -7.49 -19.42 -6.36
C SER A 99 -8.76 -18.95 -7.09
N ASN A 100 -9.47 -17.96 -6.53
CA ASN A 100 -10.62 -17.33 -7.17
C ASN A 100 -10.18 -16.10 -7.97
N SER A 101 -9.97 -16.28 -9.28
CA SER A 101 -9.47 -15.23 -10.17
C SER A 101 -10.40 -14.02 -10.31
N THR A 102 -11.72 -14.22 -10.19
CA THR A 102 -12.69 -13.12 -10.17
C THR A 102 -12.49 -12.27 -8.91
N LEU A 103 -12.37 -12.92 -7.74
CA LEU A 103 -12.14 -12.23 -6.48
C LEU A 103 -10.81 -11.45 -6.49
N THR A 104 -9.72 -12.05 -6.96
CA THR A 104 -8.42 -11.35 -7.02
C THR A 104 -8.46 -10.11 -7.91
N THR A 105 -9.14 -10.22 -9.06
CA THR A 105 -9.32 -9.09 -9.99
C THR A 105 -10.14 -7.97 -9.36
N GLU A 106 -11.26 -8.29 -8.71
CA GLU A 106 -12.08 -7.30 -8.00
C GLU A 106 -11.32 -6.65 -6.84
N CYS A 107 -10.55 -7.45 -6.09
CA CYS A 107 -9.76 -6.97 -4.98
C CYS A 107 -8.62 -6.04 -5.40
N ALA A 108 -7.99 -6.28 -6.56
CA ALA A 108 -6.97 -5.38 -7.09
C ALA A 108 -7.53 -3.97 -7.37
N VAL A 109 -8.74 -3.87 -7.92
CA VAL A 109 -9.41 -2.58 -8.16
C VAL A 109 -9.79 -1.91 -6.84
N ILE A 110 -10.35 -2.67 -5.89
CA ILE A 110 -10.72 -2.16 -4.57
C ILE A 110 -9.48 -1.70 -3.79
N GLU A 111 -8.36 -2.41 -3.93
CA GLU A 111 -7.08 -2.06 -3.32
C GLU A 111 -6.54 -0.75 -3.86
N ALA A 112 -6.50 -0.61 -5.19
CA ALA A 112 -6.06 0.62 -5.84
C ALA A 112 -6.90 1.83 -5.38
N ASP A 113 -8.23 1.71 -5.37
CA ASP A 113 -9.13 2.77 -4.86
C ASP A 113 -8.87 3.09 -3.39
N GLN A 114 -8.67 2.07 -2.54
CA GLN A 114 -8.37 2.28 -1.13
C GLN A 114 -7.01 2.92 -0.90
N GLN A 115 -5.99 2.53 -1.67
CA GLN A 115 -4.65 3.10 -1.64
C GLN A 115 -4.69 4.56 -2.04
N SER A 116 -5.31 4.91 -3.17
CA SER A 116 -5.44 6.31 -3.59
C SER A 116 -6.20 7.13 -2.53
N LYS A 117 -7.24 6.57 -1.91
CA LYS A 117 -7.95 7.23 -0.78
C LYS A 117 -7.04 7.43 0.44
N GLN A 118 -6.16 6.49 0.75
CA GLN A 118 -5.18 6.62 1.83
C GLN A 118 -4.14 7.69 1.51
N GLU A 119 -3.62 7.69 0.29
CA GLU A 119 -2.66 8.68 -0.19
C GLU A 119 -3.27 10.09 -0.15
N CYS A 120 -4.54 10.27 -0.54
CA CYS A 120 -5.23 11.55 -0.40
C CYS A 120 -5.36 12.01 1.06
N ARG A 121 -5.64 11.09 1.99
CA ARG A 121 -5.66 11.41 3.43
C ARG A 121 -4.27 11.80 3.92
N GLN A 122 -3.25 11.06 3.48
CA GLN A 122 -1.86 11.36 3.80
C GLN A 122 -1.48 12.73 3.28
N MET A 123 -1.75 13.06 2.01
CA MET A 123 -1.53 14.41 1.47
C MET A 123 -2.19 15.48 2.34
N LYS A 124 -3.47 15.30 2.71
CA LYS A 124 -4.17 16.27 3.57
C LYS A 124 -3.47 16.48 4.91
N GLU A 125 -3.05 15.41 5.59
CA GLU A 125 -2.37 15.53 6.87
C GLU A 125 -0.96 16.13 6.73
N LEU A 126 -0.23 15.78 5.65
CA LEU A 126 1.06 16.38 5.35
C LEU A 126 0.95 17.87 5.02
N THR A 127 -0.07 18.29 4.27
CA THR A 127 -0.34 19.71 4.00
C THR A 127 -0.62 20.49 5.28
N LYS A 128 -1.40 19.93 6.21
CA LYS A 128 -1.62 20.57 7.53
C LYS A 128 -0.32 20.67 8.32
N LEU A 129 0.53 19.65 8.25
CA LEU A 129 1.80 19.65 8.97
C LEU A 129 2.76 20.70 8.38
N ALA A 130 2.81 20.85 7.06
CA ALA A 130 3.56 21.93 6.41
C ALA A 130 3.02 23.31 6.81
N ALA A 131 1.70 23.51 6.77
CA ALA A 131 1.08 24.76 7.19
C ALA A 131 1.31 25.09 8.68
N LEU A 132 1.42 24.06 9.53
CA LEU A 132 1.83 24.25 10.92
C LEU A 132 3.27 24.73 10.99
N ALA A 133 4.19 24.09 10.27
CA ALA A 133 5.60 24.46 10.23
C ALA A 133 5.85 25.90 9.73
N ASP A 134 5.08 26.32 8.72
CA ASP A 134 5.14 27.67 8.16
C ASP A 134 4.54 28.74 9.10
N ASN A 135 3.83 28.33 10.17
CA ASN A 135 3.22 29.22 11.14
C ASN A 135 4.00 29.18 12.46
N GLN A 136 4.97 30.09 12.59
CA GLN A 136 5.83 30.19 13.77
C GLN A 136 5.02 30.28 15.08
N THR A 137 3.96 31.09 15.13
CA THR A 137 3.10 31.23 16.32
C THR A 137 2.43 29.92 16.70
N ALA A 138 1.95 29.15 15.72
CA ALA A 138 1.32 27.85 15.97
C ALA A 138 2.35 26.79 16.40
N MET A 139 3.56 26.84 15.87
CA MET A 139 4.69 26.01 16.31
C MET A 139 5.09 26.33 17.75
N ASP A 140 5.25 27.61 18.09
CA ASP A 140 5.60 28.04 19.45
C ASP A 140 4.51 27.65 20.46
N ALA A 141 3.24 27.81 20.07
CA ALA A 141 2.10 27.36 20.88
C ALA A 141 2.10 25.83 21.08
N LEU A 142 2.46 25.06 20.05
CA LEU A 142 2.57 23.60 20.15
C LEU A 142 3.73 23.18 21.05
N VAL A 143 4.88 23.84 20.94
CA VAL A 143 6.06 23.65 21.80
C VAL A 143 5.70 23.91 23.25
N ALA A 144 5.09 25.07 23.54
CA ALA A 144 4.66 25.44 24.88
C ALA A 144 3.61 24.46 25.44
N LYS A 145 2.59 24.12 24.64
CA LYS A 145 1.51 23.21 25.05
C LYS A 145 1.99 21.78 25.32
N LYS A 146 2.99 21.31 24.59
CA LYS A 146 3.52 19.94 24.70
C LYS A 146 4.75 19.85 25.60
N GLY A 147 5.26 20.97 26.10
CA GLY A 147 6.49 21.01 26.89
C GLY A 147 7.66 20.37 26.14
N LEU A 148 7.75 20.63 24.83
CA LEU A 148 8.74 19.98 23.98
C LEU A 148 10.15 20.45 24.35
N ASN A 149 11.06 19.51 24.62
CA ASN A 149 12.48 19.81 24.81
C ASN A 149 13.22 19.88 23.46
N SER A 150 14.47 20.36 23.49
CA SER A 150 15.29 20.52 22.27
C SER A 150 15.36 19.24 21.43
N THR A 151 15.59 18.07 22.03
CA THR A 151 15.64 16.79 21.29
C THR A 151 14.31 16.43 20.64
N GLN A 152 13.18 16.73 21.30
CA GLN A 152 11.86 16.49 20.71
C GLN A 152 11.54 17.51 19.61
N MET A 153 12.05 18.73 19.73
CA MET A 153 11.97 19.75 18.68
C MET A 153 12.75 19.33 17.43
N ASP A 154 13.97 18.82 17.59
CA ASP A 154 14.77 18.31 16.47
C ASP A 154 14.07 17.14 15.77
N LYS A 155 13.47 16.23 16.55
CA LYS A 155 12.65 15.14 16.01
C LYS A 155 11.40 15.63 15.28
N LEU A 156 10.78 16.72 15.75
CA LEU A 156 9.63 17.33 15.09
C LEU A 156 10.04 17.97 13.77
N MET A 157 11.12 18.76 13.75
CA MET A 157 11.66 19.36 12.53
C MET A 157 12.07 18.30 11.50
N ALA A 158 12.74 17.23 11.94
CA ALA A 158 13.08 16.11 11.04
C ALA A 158 11.84 15.40 10.48
N ARG A 159 10.73 15.35 11.23
CA ARG A 159 9.45 14.81 10.73
C ARG A 159 8.78 15.74 9.73
N ILE A 160 8.86 17.06 9.95
CA ILE A 160 8.35 18.08 9.04
C ILE A 160 9.09 18.00 7.70
N GLN A 161 10.42 17.97 7.70
CA GLN A 161 11.21 17.86 6.46
C GLN A 161 10.87 16.58 5.67
N LYS A 162 10.78 15.43 6.37
CA LYS A 162 10.34 14.17 5.74
C LYS A 162 8.91 14.26 5.20
N ALA A 163 8.04 14.99 5.89
CA ALA A 163 6.66 15.19 5.48
C ALA A 163 6.57 16.06 4.22
N GLU A 164 7.37 17.12 4.12
CA GLU A 164 7.47 17.98 2.94
C GLU A 164 7.95 17.20 1.71
N THR A 165 9.04 16.44 1.84
CA THR A 165 9.53 15.59 0.73
C THR A 165 8.43 14.63 0.27
N LYS A 166 7.75 13.97 1.22
CA LYS A 166 6.68 13.03 0.88
C LYS A 166 5.47 13.74 0.28
N LEU A 167 5.12 14.93 0.74
CA LEU A 167 4.05 15.74 0.18
C LEU A 167 4.36 16.13 -1.27
N GLN A 168 5.61 16.52 -1.54
CA GLN A 168 6.07 16.84 -2.89
C GLN A 168 5.98 15.62 -3.82
N THR A 169 6.42 14.44 -3.36
CA THR A 169 6.28 13.20 -4.12
C THR A 169 4.82 12.91 -4.46
N LEU A 170 3.91 12.95 -3.47
CA LEU A 170 2.50 12.66 -3.70
C LEU A 170 1.83 13.74 -4.58
N SER A 171 2.20 15.01 -4.41
CA SER A 171 1.62 16.12 -5.18
C SER A 171 2.12 16.18 -6.62
N SER A 172 3.26 15.53 -6.93
CA SER A 172 3.76 15.42 -8.30
C SER A 172 3.00 14.37 -9.14
N ASN A 173 2.25 13.48 -8.50
CA ASN A 173 1.39 12.51 -9.18
C ASN A 173 0.04 13.17 -9.52
N THR A 174 -0.10 13.62 -10.77
CA THR A 174 -1.29 14.34 -11.24
C THR A 174 -2.57 13.49 -11.18
N THR A 175 -2.49 12.20 -11.52
CA THR A 175 -3.62 11.28 -11.40
C THR A 175 -4.12 11.18 -9.96
N LEU A 176 -3.20 11.10 -9.00
CA LEU A 176 -3.54 11.10 -7.58
C LEU A 176 -4.15 12.45 -7.15
N THR A 177 -3.55 13.58 -7.54
CA THR A 177 -4.08 14.91 -7.17
C THR A 177 -5.49 15.14 -7.69
N ASP A 178 -5.75 14.71 -8.93
CA ASP A 178 -7.06 14.82 -9.57
C ASP A 178 -8.09 13.95 -8.86
N PHE A 179 -7.73 12.69 -8.58
CA PHE A 179 -8.55 11.78 -7.79
C PHE A 179 -8.88 12.37 -6.40
N CYS A 180 -7.89 12.96 -5.72
CA CYS A 180 -8.09 13.61 -4.43
C CYS A 180 -9.01 14.82 -4.52
N ALA A 181 -8.95 15.60 -5.61
CA ALA A 181 -9.84 16.73 -5.85
C ALA A 181 -11.29 16.26 -6.04
N THR A 182 -11.52 15.22 -6.86
CA THR A 182 -12.84 14.60 -7.04
C THR A 182 -13.40 14.04 -5.73
N LEU A 183 -12.56 13.43 -4.88
CA LEU A 183 -12.97 12.97 -3.56
C LEU A 183 -13.38 14.09 -2.61
N LYS A 184 -12.79 15.29 -2.72
CA LYS A 184 -13.20 16.46 -1.92
C LYS A 184 -14.58 16.96 -2.38
N GLN A 185 -14.81 17.04 -3.69
CA GLN A 185 -16.07 17.50 -4.26
C GLN A 185 -17.24 16.56 -3.93
N SER A 186 -17.02 15.23 -3.99
CA SER A 186 -18.05 14.24 -3.63
C SER A 186 -18.42 14.22 -2.13
N LYS A 187 -17.58 14.77 -1.25
CA LYS A 187 -17.93 14.99 0.17
C LYS A 187 -18.63 16.32 0.43
N GLY A 188 -18.45 17.31 -0.44
CA GLY A 188 -19.13 18.61 -0.35
C GLY A 188 -20.59 18.56 -0.81
N ASN A 189 -20.91 17.70 -1.78
CA ASN A 189 -22.26 17.61 -2.38
C ASN A 189 -23.26 16.71 -1.62
N ASN A 190 -22.88 16.07 -0.51
CA ASN A 190 -23.77 15.20 0.28
C ASN A 190 -24.36 15.87 1.54
N ASN A 191 -24.20 17.19 1.70
CA ASN A 191 -24.86 18.00 2.72
C ASN A 191 -25.78 19.05 2.05
N GLY A 192 -26.74 18.56 1.24
CA GLY A 192 -27.91 19.36 0.84
C GLY A 192 -29.01 19.24 1.88
#